data_AF-A0AAQ4D5B4-F1
#
_entry.id   AF-A0AAQ4D5B4-F1
#
_cell.length_a   1.000
_cell.length_b   1.000
_cell.length_c   1.000
_cell.angle_alpha   90.00
_cell.angle_beta   90.00
_cell.angle_gamma   90.00
#
_symmetry.space_group_name_H-M   'P 1'
#
loop_
_entity.id
_entity.type
_entity.pdbx_description
1 polymer ?
#
loop_
_entity_poly.entity_id
_entity_poly.type
_entity_poly.pdbx_seq_one_letter_code
_entity_poly.pdbx_strand_id
1 'polypeptide(L)' 'MSLPKIKNVEKESNLGYVYAVSGPVVTAERMAGTAMYELVRVGHEELVGEIIKLEGDMATIQVYEETCVLFVL' A
#
# COMPACT_ATOMS: atom_id res chain seq x y z
N MET A 1 18.34 2.15 -0.26
CA MET A 1 17.21 3.06 0.01
C MET A 1 16.28 2.35 0.99
N SER A 2 16.20 2.81 2.24
CA SER A 2 15.34 2.19 3.25
C SER A 2 13.95 2.82 3.20
N LEU A 3 12.93 2.02 2.92
CA LEU A 3 11.54 2.46 3.03
C LEU A 3 11.23 2.80 4.49
N PRO A 4 10.71 4.01 4.78
CA PRO A 4 10.31 4.38 6.13
C PRO A 4 9.31 3.35 6.68
N LYS A 5 9.45 3.00 7.96
CA LYS A 5 8.52 2.10 8.66
C LYS A 5 7.25 2.87 9.00
N ILE A 6 6.11 2.17 9.06
CA ILE A 6 4.80 2.74 9.39
C ILE A 6 4.84 3.43 10.77
N LYS A 7 5.63 2.90 11.71
CA LYS A 7 5.86 3.52 13.04
C LYS A 7 6.47 4.92 13.02
N ASN A 8 7.04 5.34 11.88
CA ASN A 8 7.65 6.66 11.71
C ASN A 8 6.70 7.67 11.07
N VAL A 9 5.44 7.29 10.78
CA VAL A 9 4.46 8.18 10.18
C VAL A 9 3.78 8.98 11.29
N GLU A 10 4.03 10.29 11.32
CA GLU A 10 3.55 11.19 12.39
C GLU A 10 2.02 11.43 12.35
N LYS A 11 1.36 11.13 11.23
CA LYS A 11 -0.09 11.30 11.04
C LYS A 11 -0.71 10.14 10.29
N GLU A 12 -1.70 9.51 10.91
CA GLU A 12 -2.53 8.46 10.33
C GLU A 12 -3.28 8.92 9.06
N SER A 13 -3.51 10.23 8.91
CA SER A 13 -4.09 10.83 7.71
C SER A 13 -3.23 10.71 6.45
N ASN A 14 -1.95 10.35 6.59
CA ASN A 14 -1.03 10.15 5.47
C ASN A 14 -0.98 8.67 5.02
N LEU A 15 -1.76 7.79 5.65
CA LEU A 15 -1.85 6.38 5.30
C LEU A 15 -3.07 6.13 4.40
N GLY A 16 -2.86 5.37 3.34
CA GLY A 16 -3.95 4.79 2.56
C GLY A 16 -4.56 3.57 3.24
N TYR A 17 -5.77 3.20 2.82
CA TYR A 17 -6.51 2.06 3.36
C TYR A 17 -6.65 0.99 2.30
N VAL A 18 -6.46 -0.28 2.69
CA VAL A 18 -6.68 -1.40 1.78
C VAL A 18 -8.17 -1.51 1.49
N TYR A 19 -8.55 -1.35 0.23
CA TYR A 19 -9.92 -1.48 -0.26
C TYR A 19 -10.21 -2.91 -0.74
N ALA A 20 -9.27 -3.53 -1.46
CA ALA A 20 -9.43 -4.89 -1.97
C ALA A 20 -8.09 -5.61 -2.12
N VAL A 21 -8.12 -6.95 -2.05
CA VAL A 21 -6.97 -7.83 -2.22
C VAL A 21 -7.32 -8.94 -3.21
N SER A 22 -6.51 -9.10 -4.25
CA SER A 22 -6.66 -10.14 -5.29
C SER A 22 -5.31 -10.78 -5.55
N GLY A 23 -5.01 -11.85 -4.81
CA GLY A 23 -3.68 -12.48 -4.85
C GLY A 23 -2.58 -11.46 -4.54
N PRO A 24 -1.53 -11.32 -5.38
CA PRO A 24 -0.44 -10.37 -5.14
C PRO A 24 -0.80 -8.90 -5.44
N VAL A 25 -2.03 -8.62 -5.88
CA VAL A 25 -2.48 -7.28 -6.25
C VAL A 25 -3.41 -6.73 -5.17
N VAL A 26 -3.10 -5.53 -4.69
CA VAL A 26 -3.85 -4.84 -3.65
C VAL A 26 -4.36 -3.51 -4.22
N THR A 27 -5.63 -3.20 -4.00
CA THR A 27 -6.19 -1.88 -4.27
C THR A 27 -6.30 -1.13 -2.96
N ALA A 28 -5.75 0.08 -2.90
CA ALA A 28 -5.82 0.97 -1.75
C ALA A 28 -6.53 2.29 -2.12
N GLU A 29 -7.28 2.84 -1.18
CA GLU A 29 -7.93 4.15 -1.26
C GLU A 29 -7.23 5.19 -0.37
N ARG A 30 -7.54 6.48 -0.56
CA ARG A 30 -6.84 7.61 0.09
C ARG A 30 -5.34 7.64 -0.22
N MET A 31 -5.02 7.39 -1.48
CA MET A 31 -3.65 7.35 -1.98
C MET A 31 -3.24 8.64 -2.72
N ALA A 32 -4.04 9.71 -2.61
CA ALA A 32 -3.68 11.02 -3.12
C ALA A 32 -2.30 11.49 -2.60
N GLY A 33 -1.42 11.86 -3.54
CA GLY A 33 -0.06 12.28 -3.23
C GLY A 33 1.00 11.19 -3.41
N THR A 34 0.60 9.96 -3.74
CA THR A 34 1.52 8.89 -4.16
C THR A 34 1.83 8.94 -5.65
N ALA A 35 2.98 8.39 -6.05
CA ALA A 35 3.43 8.35 -7.42
C ALA A 35 3.44 6.92 -8.00
N MET A 36 3.35 6.84 -9.33
CA MET A 36 3.50 5.57 -10.04
C MET A 36 4.95 5.08 -9.95
N TYR A 37 5.16 3.77 -9.81
CA TYR A 37 6.44 3.12 -9.50
C TYR A 37 7.02 3.44 -8.11
N GLU A 38 6.23 4.07 -7.24
CA GLU A 38 6.65 4.28 -5.86
C GLU A 38 6.58 2.97 -5.07
N LEU A 39 7.63 2.72 -4.29
CA LEU A 39 7.66 1.58 -3.37
C LEU A 39 6.92 1.93 -2.09
N VAL A 40 6.03 1.04 -1.67
CA VAL A 40 5.14 1.22 -0.52
C VAL A 40 5.19 0.02 0.43
N ARG A 41 4.68 0.23 1.64
CA ARG A 41 4.46 -0.83 2.63
C ARG A 41 2.97 -1.11 2.76
N VAL A 42 2.58 -2.38 2.76
CA VAL A 42 1.18 -2.80 2.76
C VAL A 42 0.89 -3.72 3.93
N GLY A 43 -0.21 -3.46 4.62
CA GLY A 43 -0.70 -4.28 5.73
C GLY A 43 0.12 -4.14 7.02
N HIS A 44 -0.25 -4.94 8.03
CA HIS A 44 0.37 -4.90 9.36
C HIS A 44 1.81 -5.45 9.38
N GLU A 45 2.12 -6.38 8.48
CA GLU A 45 3.44 -6.98 8.33
C GLU A 45 4.42 -6.10 7.51
N GLU A 46 3.99 -4.90 7.10
CA GLU A 46 4.83 -3.95 6.35
C GLU A 46 5.38 -4.52 5.03
N LEU A 47 4.60 -5.39 4.36
CA LEU A 47 4.99 -6.08 3.13
C LEU A 47 5.38 -5.08 2.06
N VAL A 48 6.45 -5.37 1.32
CA VAL A 48 6.94 -4.45 0.27
C VAL A 48 6.11 -4.63 -1.00
N GLY A 49 5.63 -3.51 -1.52
CA GLY A 49 4.95 -3.47 -2.82
C GLY A 49 5.34 -2.25 -3.64
N GLU A 50 4.85 -2.22 -4.88
CA GLU A 50 5.07 -1.17 -5.86
C GLU A 50 3.73 -0.68 -6.43
N ILE A 51 3.55 0.63 -6.53
CA ILE A 51 2.37 1.21 -7.18
C ILE A 51 2.49 1.02 -8.70
N ILE A 52 1.60 0.20 -9.25
CA ILE A 52 1.56 -0.12 -10.69
C ILE A 52 0.45 0.62 -11.44
N LYS A 53 -0.50 1.23 -10.73
CA LYS A 53 -1.60 1.99 -11.31
C LYS A 53 -2.11 3.05 -10.33
N LEU A 54 -2.54 4.19 -10.84
CA LEU A 54 -3.23 5.25 -10.11
C LEU A 54 -4.53 5.61 -10.83
N GLU A 55 -5.64 5.62 -10.11
CA GLU A 55 -6.96 6.00 -10.62
C GLU A 55 -7.65 6.91 -9.60
N GLY A 56 -7.62 8.23 -9.85
CA GLY A 56 -8.18 9.21 -8.92
C GLY A 56 -7.46 9.18 -7.57
N ASP A 57 -8.17 8.82 -6.51
CA ASP A 57 -7.65 8.67 -5.14
C ASP A 57 -7.32 7.21 -4.78
N MET A 58 -7.36 6.30 -5.76
CA MET A 58 -7.02 4.89 -5.59
C MET A 58 -5.67 4.55 -6.22
N ALA A 59 -4.93 3.65 -5.57
CA ALA A 59 -3.71 3.06 -6.10
C ALA A 59 -3.85 1.53 -6.19
N THR A 60 -3.35 0.95 -7.27
CA THR A 60 -3.13 -0.48 -7.39
C THR A 60 -1.67 -0.78 -7.08
N ILE A 61 -1.45 -1.66 -6.12
CA ILE A 61 -0.15 -2.02 -5.58
C ILE A 61 0.10 -3.49 -5.89
N GLN A 62 1.26 -3.80 -6.47
CA GLN A 62 1.74 -5.16 -6.59
C GLN A 62 2.66 -5.47 -5.42
N VAL A 63 2.30 -6.47 -4.62
CA VAL A 63 3.08 -6.92 -3.47
C VAL A 63 4.00 -8.07 -3.91
N TYR A 64 5.27 -8.01 -3.50
CA TYR A 64 6.26 -9.02 -3.88
C TYR A 64 6.25 -10.25 -2.97
N GLU A 65 5.67 -10.13 -1.78
CA GLU A 65 5.57 -11.18 -0.75
C GLU A 65 4.15 -11.78 -0.69
N GLU A 66 3.99 -12.98 -0.13
CA GLU A 66 2.68 -13.65 -0.04
C GLU A 66 1.67 -12.82 0.76
N THR A 67 0.57 -12.43 0.12
CA THR A 67 -0.49 -11.56 0.66
C THR A 67 -1.48 -12.29 1.57
N CYS A 68 -1.20 -13.53 1.96
CA CYS A 68 -2.05 -14.38 2.82
C CYS A 68 -2.35 -13.76 4.20
N VAL A 69 -1.65 -12.69 4.57
CA VAL A 69 -1.73 -11.97 5.85
C VAL A 69 -2.43 -10.60 5.76
N LEU A 70 -2.95 -10.19 4.60
CA LEU A 70 -3.78 -8.99 4.50
C LEU A 70 -5.24 -9.32 4.86
N PHE A 71 -5.71 -8.84 6.00
CA PHE A 71 -7.12 -8.87 6.38
C PHE A 71 -7.76 -7.51 6.08
N VAL A 72 -8.96 -7.50 5.50
CA VAL A 72 -9.80 -6.31 5.36
C VAL A 72 -10.70 -6.27 6.60
N LEU A 73 -10.54 -5.26 7.45
CA LEU A 73 -11.43 -5.01 8.61
C LEU A 73 -12.57 -4.07 8.22
#